data_AF-D8T3W4-F1
#
_entry.id   AF-D8T3W4-F1
#
_cell.length_a   1.000
_cell.length_b   1.000
_cell.length_c   1.000
_cell.angle_alpha   90.00
_cell.angle_beta   90.00
_cell.angle_gamma   90.00
#
_symmetry.space_group_name_H-M   'P 1'
#
loop_
_entity.id
_entity.type
_entity.pdbx_description
1 polymer ?
#
loop_
_entity_poly.entity_id
_entity_poly.type
_entity_poly.pdbx_seq_one_letter_code
_entity_poly.pdbx_strand_id
1 'polypeptide(L)'
;MPIKDINDHCYRWSLRARVTHKGKLVFFETGTAGCVMSVDVADAESSEIRIVGFGENAKRLSSEIEQGSVYIFSGNSGVQRSKPAYTPYKSNWEIKASKTMEIKRVEDDLRIPNVVLKRTSVLDASKLSQETFVDVIGGVMWIGQKNISPKDSGAFMRRRMLCLSDESGHSIDMCLWDSKAEDEGSEIEDKLGRGERPIVCVKGGRISDYNGKSISVTGGSTLLVDPELEDVSRLREWMVASYDTTSFVHVTNSSSKAVISGTKAVSEMLSINLKVSEFSAIFRVIVSVKEIQTGDFYYPACMKVVNGRQCGKKVTQVSESMWQCNSCDSDSGDIQLKYALHLCILDSTGHIWAVAFDDAANEIVGMPACKLAALQDDDYTGFSAIMDSIRSKMYNLKVRCKLESYRDTEKLKFFIVGLDT
;
A
#
# COMPACT_ATOMS: atom_id res chain seq x y z
N MET A 1 -36.34 13.81 -8.99
CA MET A 1 -35.83 14.87 -8.09
C MET A 1 -34.32 14.72 -7.96
N PRO A 2 -33.59 15.82 -7.71
CA PRO A 2 -32.18 15.78 -7.33
C PRO A 2 -31.97 14.98 -6.03
N ILE A 3 -30.82 14.32 -5.90
CA ILE A 3 -30.46 13.54 -4.71
C ILE A 3 -30.30 14.44 -3.49
N LYS A 4 -29.74 15.64 -3.65
CA LYS A 4 -29.56 16.61 -2.56
C LYS A 4 -30.86 17.02 -1.85
N ASP A 5 -32.00 16.89 -2.53
CA ASP A 5 -33.31 17.28 -1.99
C ASP A 5 -33.97 16.17 -1.16
N ILE A 6 -33.37 14.97 -1.11
CA ILE A 6 -33.90 13.84 -0.33
C ILE A 6 -33.80 14.14 1.17
N ASN A 7 -34.90 13.91 1.88
CA ASN A 7 -35.01 14.03 3.32
C ASN A 7 -36.13 13.14 3.90
N ASP A 8 -36.36 13.18 5.21
CA ASP A 8 -37.36 12.39 5.94
C ASP A 8 -38.83 12.70 5.57
N HIS A 9 -39.10 13.80 4.89
CA HIS A 9 -40.43 14.12 4.36
C HIS A 9 -40.68 13.58 2.95
N CYS A 10 -39.68 12.95 2.31
CA CYS A 10 -39.80 12.37 0.98
C CYS A 10 -40.49 11.00 1.01
N TYR A 11 -41.82 10.98 1.14
CA TYR A 11 -42.62 9.74 1.11
C TYR A 11 -42.73 9.11 -0.28
N ARG A 12 -42.57 9.88 -1.36
CA ARG A 12 -42.44 9.38 -2.72
C ARG A 12 -41.25 10.06 -3.36
N TRP A 13 -40.34 9.27 -3.89
CA TRP A 13 -39.11 9.76 -4.50
C TRP A 13 -38.83 9.00 -5.79
N SER A 14 -38.19 9.69 -6.72
CA SER A 14 -37.67 9.10 -7.96
C SER A 14 -36.41 9.85 -8.36
N LEU A 15 -35.32 9.12 -8.53
CA LEU A 15 -33.98 9.64 -8.79
C LEU A 15 -33.37 8.93 -10.00
N ARG A 16 -32.87 9.72 -10.95
CA ARG A 16 -32.05 9.26 -12.07
C ARG A 16 -30.60 9.38 -11.66
N ALA A 17 -29.90 8.26 -11.55
CA ALA A 17 -28.55 8.23 -11.01
C ALA A 17 -27.68 7.15 -11.65
N ARG A 18 -26.38 7.41 -11.78
CA ARG A 18 -25.37 6.42 -12.14
C ARG A 18 -24.90 5.70 -10.89
N VAL A 19 -24.70 4.39 -11.01
CA VAL A 19 -24.12 3.59 -9.92
C VAL A 19 -22.60 3.78 -9.92
N THR A 20 -22.10 4.60 -9.00
CA THR A 20 -20.67 4.94 -8.89
C THR A 20 -19.88 3.86 -8.14
N HIS A 21 -20.54 3.11 -7.24
CA HIS A 21 -19.95 1.97 -6.55
C HIS A 21 -20.97 0.86 -6.33
N LYS A 22 -20.62 -0.38 -6.68
CA LYS A 22 -21.39 -1.59 -6.35
C LYS A 22 -20.64 -2.43 -5.33
N GLY A 23 -21.13 -2.47 -4.10
CA GLY A 23 -20.59 -3.35 -3.07
C GLY A 23 -20.85 -4.82 -3.37
N LYS A 24 -20.02 -5.71 -2.78
CA LYS A 24 -20.24 -7.15 -2.84
C LYS A 24 -21.39 -7.57 -1.92
N LEU A 25 -22.03 -8.69 -2.24
CA LEU A 25 -22.98 -9.34 -1.35
C LEU A 25 -22.22 -9.94 -0.15
N VAL A 26 -22.50 -9.43 1.05
CA VAL A 26 -21.86 -9.88 2.29
C VAL A 26 -22.87 -10.70 3.09
N PHE A 27 -22.48 -11.91 3.49
CA PHE A 27 -23.24 -12.78 4.37
C PHE A 27 -22.80 -12.59 5.82
N PHE A 28 -23.76 -12.62 6.75
CA PHE A 28 -23.51 -12.47 8.19
C PHE A 28 -24.39 -13.41 9.00
N GLU A 29 -23.91 -13.82 10.17
CA GLU A 29 -24.60 -14.77 11.09
C GLU A 29 -24.86 -14.18 12.48
N THR A 30 -24.62 -12.89 12.69
CA THR A 30 -24.86 -12.21 13.96
C THR A 30 -26.36 -12.12 14.26
N GLY A 31 -26.87 -13.10 15.02
CA GLY A 31 -28.26 -13.21 15.47
C GLY A 31 -29.12 -14.06 14.54
N THR A 32 -29.38 -13.57 13.33
CA THR A 32 -30.07 -14.35 12.28
C THR A 32 -29.24 -14.28 11.02
N ALA A 33 -28.99 -15.45 10.41
CA ALA A 33 -28.26 -15.53 9.16
C ALA A 33 -28.95 -14.67 8.08
N GLY A 34 -28.16 -13.85 7.41
CA GLY A 34 -28.65 -12.89 6.43
C GLY A 34 -27.57 -12.46 5.45
N CYS A 35 -27.98 -11.62 4.50
CA CYS A 35 -27.05 -10.95 3.61
C CYS A 35 -27.38 -9.48 3.47
N VAL A 36 -26.37 -8.67 3.17
CA VAL A 36 -26.47 -7.23 2.96
C VAL A 36 -25.62 -6.85 1.76
N MET A 37 -26.07 -5.85 1.01
CA MET A 37 -25.20 -5.14 0.08
C MET A 37 -25.62 -3.68 0.02
N SER A 38 -24.71 -2.84 -0.46
CA SER A 38 -24.99 -1.44 -0.77
C SER A 38 -24.49 -1.09 -2.15
N VAL A 39 -25.17 -0.13 -2.76
CA VAL A 39 -24.70 0.58 -3.94
C VAL A 39 -24.69 2.07 -3.62
N ASP A 40 -23.68 2.77 -4.09
CA ASP A 40 -23.62 4.23 -4.01
C ASP A 40 -23.92 4.78 -5.41
N VAL A 41 -24.77 5.79 -5.47
CA VAL A 41 -25.25 6.38 -6.74
C VAL A 41 -25.07 7.90 -6.73
N ALA A 42 -24.80 8.46 -7.90
CA ALA A 42 -24.67 9.90 -8.10
C ALA A 42 -25.61 10.42 -9.20
N ASP A 43 -26.12 11.64 -9.05
CA ASP A 43 -26.93 12.32 -10.06
C ASP A 43 -26.12 13.33 -10.88
N ALA A 44 -26.80 14.03 -11.80
CA ALA A 44 -26.18 15.03 -12.67
C ALA A 44 -25.66 16.27 -11.91
N GLU A 45 -26.03 16.46 -10.66
CA GLU A 45 -25.53 17.53 -9.80
C GLU A 45 -24.37 17.06 -8.91
N SER A 46 -23.82 15.88 -9.18
CA SER A 46 -22.77 15.24 -8.38
C SER A 46 -23.17 15.00 -6.92
N SER A 47 -24.47 14.92 -6.63
CA SER A 47 -24.97 14.57 -5.30
C SER A 47 -25.03 13.06 -5.15
N GLU A 48 -24.56 12.55 -4.02
CA GLU A 48 -24.41 11.11 -3.78
C GLU A 48 -25.39 10.60 -2.73
N ILE A 49 -25.94 9.41 -2.94
CA ILE A 49 -26.74 8.70 -1.93
C ILE A 49 -26.46 7.21 -1.98
N ARG A 50 -26.49 6.59 -0.79
CA ARG A 50 -26.36 5.15 -0.65
C ARG A 50 -27.72 4.47 -0.71
N ILE A 51 -27.80 3.36 -1.42
CA ILE A 51 -28.93 2.44 -1.40
C ILE A 51 -28.47 1.12 -0.78
N VAL A 52 -29.08 0.71 0.33
CA VAL A 52 -28.73 -0.51 1.08
C VAL A 52 -29.87 -1.53 1.05
N GLY A 53 -29.55 -2.76 0.65
CA GLY A 53 -30.48 -3.89 0.64
C GLY A 53 -30.10 -4.93 1.68
N PHE A 54 -31.11 -5.58 2.25
CA PHE A 54 -30.96 -6.73 3.17
C PHE A 54 -31.75 -7.93 2.64
N GLY A 55 -31.25 -9.14 2.86
CA GLY A 55 -31.90 -10.38 2.45
C GLY A 55 -32.20 -10.41 0.95
N GLU A 56 -33.46 -10.67 0.59
CA GLU A 56 -33.89 -10.70 -0.82
C GLU A 56 -33.66 -9.39 -1.56
N ASN A 57 -33.77 -8.24 -0.88
CA ASN A 57 -33.49 -6.95 -1.52
C ASN A 57 -31.99 -6.78 -1.80
N ALA A 58 -31.12 -7.35 -0.97
CA ALA A 58 -29.68 -7.38 -1.25
C ALA A 58 -29.39 -8.21 -2.50
N LYS A 59 -29.95 -9.44 -2.57
CA LYS A 59 -29.81 -10.30 -3.75
C LYS A 59 -30.32 -9.62 -5.02
N ARG A 60 -31.47 -8.93 -4.94
CA ARG A 60 -32.08 -8.18 -6.05
C ARG A 60 -31.18 -7.04 -6.55
N LEU A 61 -30.64 -6.22 -5.64
CA LEU A 61 -29.66 -5.20 -6.01
C LEU A 61 -28.44 -5.83 -6.68
N SER A 62 -27.99 -7.01 -6.21
CA SER A 62 -26.82 -7.69 -6.77
C SER A 62 -27.04 -8.16 -8.20
N SER A 63 -28.26 -8.60 -8.54
CA SER A 63 -28.61 -9.12 -9.86
C SER A 63 -29.02 -8.04 -10.86
N GLU A 64 -29.74 -7.00 -10.43
CA GLU A 64 -30.32 -5.99 -11.34
C GLU A 64 -29.38 -4.81 -11.64
N ILE A 65 -28.41 -4.55 -10.75
CA ILE A 65 -27.55 -3.37 -10.84
C ILE A 65 -26.18 -3.70 -11.42
N GLU A 66 -25.75 -2.93 -12.40
CA GLU A 66 -24.40 -2.90 -12.94
C GLU A 66 -23.72 -1.58 -12.57
N GLN A 67 -22.48 -1.65 -12.09
CA GLN A 67 -21.68 -0.45 -11.80
C GLN A 67 -21.42 0.32 -13.10
N GLY A 68 -21.44 1.64 -13.05
CA GLY A 68 -21.28 2.54 -14.20
C GLY A 68 -22.57 2.77 -15.00
N SER A 69 -23.60 1.95 -14.83
CA SER A 69 -24.88 2.12 -15.54
C SER A 69 -25.82 3.14 -14.85
N VAL A 70 -26.69 3.76 -15.65
CA VAL A 70 -27.68 4.74 -15.20
C VAL A 70 -29.04 4.09 -15.01
N TYR A 71 -29.67 4.40 -13.87
CA TYR A 71 -30.97 3.86 -13.50
C TYR A 71 -31.89 4.99 -13.03
N ILE A 72 -33.19 4.78 -13.20
CA ILE A 72 -34.22 5.46 -12.44
C ILE A 72 -34.60 4.55 -11.27
N PHE A 73 -34.33 5.02 -10.06
CA PHE A 73 -34.77 4.39 -8.83
C PHE A 73 -36.00 5.13 -8.32
N SER A 74 -37.09 4.42 -8.06
CA SER A 74 -38.32 5.02 -7.54
C SER A 74 -38.81 4.24 -6.32
N GLY A 75 -39.32 4.96 -5.32
CA GLY A 75 -39.82 4.34 -4.10
C GLY A 75 -40.81 5.22 -3.36
N ASN A 76 -41.55 4.58 -2.47
CA ASN A 76 -42.55 5.20 -1.60
C ASN A 76 -42.21 5.09 -0.10
N SER A 77 -40.98 4.70 0.22
CA SER A 77 -40.47 4.46 1.57
C SER A 77 -38.94 4.32 1.55
N GLY A 78 -38.33 4.06 2.70
CA GLY A 78 -36.94 3.61 2.79
C GLY A 78 -35.91 4.71 3.05
N VAL A 79 -36.27 6.00 2.93
CA VAL A 79 -35.36 7.08 3.34
C VAL A 79 -35.13 6.98 4.85
N GLN A 80 -33.87 6.84 5.24
CA GLN A 80 -33.43 6.73 6.63
C GLN A 80 -32.13 7.50 6.84
N ARG A 81 -31.72 7.70 8.10
CA ARG A 81 -30.45 8.36 8.40
C ARG A 81 -29.27 7.55 7.85
N SER A 82 -28.35 8.24 7.19
CA SER A 82 -27.10 7.63 6.72
C SER A 82 -26.29 7.11 7.90
N LYS A 83 -25.52 6.03 7.68
CA LYS A 83 -24.53 5.53 8.64
C LYS A 83 -23.12 6.00 8.23
N PRO A 84 -22.54 7.02 8.89
CA PRO A 84 -21.26 7.61 8.48
C PRO A 84 -20.10 6.62 8.53
N ALA A 85 -20.12 5.66 9.47
CA ALA A 85 -19.09 4.63 9.59
C ALA A 85 -18.90 3.79 8.31
N TYR A 86 -19.93 3.72 7.46
CA TYR A 86 -19.89 2.95 6.22
C TYR A 86 -19.89 3.83 4.97
N THR A 87 -20.23 5.12 5.08
CA THR A 87 -20.49 6.00 3.93
C THR A 87 -19.27 6.89 3.67
N PRO A 88 -18.60 6.76 2.51
CA PRO A 88 -17.32 7.45 2.25
C PRO A 88 -17.44 8.93 1.93
N TYR A 89 -18.66 9.45 1.85
CA TYR A 89 -18.97 10.85 1.55
C TYR A 89 -19.97 11.40 2.57
N LYS A 90 -20.03 12.72 2.67
CA LYS A 90 -20.97 13.39 3.57
C LYS A 90 -22.38 13.23 3.04
N SER A 91 -23.19 12.41 3.70
CA SER A 91 -24.63 12.31 3.47
C SER A 91 -25.40 12.28 4.78
N ASN A 92 -26.54 12.96 4.81
CA ASN A 92 -27.47 12.91 5.94
C ASN A 92 -28.45 11.72 5.83
N TRP A 93 -28.65 11.21 4.61
CA TRP A 93 -29.70 10.26 4.27
C TRP A 93 -29.16 9.09 3.44
N GLU A 94 -29.78 7.94 3.59
CA GLU A 94 -29.58 6.76 2.75
C GLU A 94 -30.95 6.13 2.46
N ILE A 95 -31.01 5.29 1.43
CA ILE A 95 -32.22 4.59 1.02
C ILE A 95 -32.09 3.12 1.39
N LYS A 96 -32.97 2.63 2.26
CA LYS A 96 -33.17 1.21 2.48
C LYS A 96 -34.04 0.64 1.36
N ALA A 97 -33.47 -0.22 0.53
CA ALA A 97 -34.19 -0.88 -0.55
C ALA A 97 -35.35 -1.73 0.00
N SER A 98 -36.53 -1.54 -0.57
CA SER A 98 -37.75 -2.26 -0.24
C SER A 98 -38.18 -3.18 -1.40
N LYS A 99 -39.17 -4.04 -1.14
CA LYS A 99 -39.79 -4.86 -2.19
C LYS A 99 -40.57 -4.04 -3.22
N THR A 100 -41.04 -2.85 -2.84
CA THR A 100 -41.82 -1.94 -3.69
C THR A 100 -40.96 -0.94 -4.45
N MET A 101 -39.64 -0.93 -4.22
CA MET A 101 -38.73 -0.04 -4.92
C MET A 101 -38.56 -0.49 -6.37
N GLU A 102 -38.84 0.40 -7.31
CA GLU A 102 -38.66 0.15 -8.74
C GLU A 102 -37.24 0.53 -9.17
N ILE A 103 -36.63 -0.32 -9.99
CA ILE A 103 -35.30 -0.11 -10.55
C ILE A 103 -35.43 -0.26 -12.06
N LYS A 104 -35.26 0.83 -12.80
CA LYS A 104 -35.36 0.84 -14.26
C LYS A 104 -34.05 1.32 -14.86
N ARG A 105 -33.33 0.43 -15.56
CA ARG A 105 -32.16 0.82 -16.36
C ARG A 105 -32.61 1.78 -17.47
N VAL A 106 -31.84 2.83 -17.69
CA VAL A 106 -32.09 3.82 -18.74
C VAL A 106 -30.82 4.04 -19.57
N GLU A 107 -30.96 4.75 -20.67
CA GLU A 107 -29.82 5.19 -21.47
C GLU A 107 -28.86 6.03 -20.64
N ASP A 108 -27.58 5.90 -20.98
CA ASP A 108 -26.50 6.61 -20.30
C ASP A 108 -26.70 8.13 -20.39
N ASP A 109 -26.18 8.85 -19.40
CA ASP A 109 -26.28 10.29 -19.29
C ASP A 109 -24.91 10.87 -18.98
N LEU A 110 -24.25 11.42 -20.00
CA LEU A 110 -22.89 11.96 -19.89
C LEU A 110 -22.78 13.14 -18.90
N ARG A 111 -23.90 13.74 -18.49
CA ARG A 111 -23.93 14.79 -17.46
C ARG A 111 -23.76 14.22 -16.05
N ILE A 112 -24.03 12.93 -15.86
CA ILE A 112 -23.82 12.25 -14.59
C ILE A 112 -22.36 11.80 -14.53
N PRO A 113 -21.61 12.10 -13.46
CA PRO A 113 -20.20 11.73 -13.35
C PRO A 113 -20.02 10.22 -13.12
N ASN A 114 -18.93 9.66 -13.64
CA ASN A 114 -18.52 8.27 -13.36
C ASN A 114 -18.08 8.08 -11.91
N VAL A 115 -17.52 9.12 -11.31
CA VAL A 115 -17.07 9.17 -9.93
C VAL A 115 -17.19 10.61 -9.43
N VAL A 116 -17.66 10.79 -8.20
CA VAL A 116 -17.65 12.09 -7.51
C VAL A 116 -16.52 12.05 -6.51
N LEU A 117 -15.60 13.02 -6.56
CA LEU A 117 -14.43 13.05 -5.69
C LEU A 117 -14.39 14.33 -4.89
N LYS A 118 -14.12 14.20 -3.60
CA LYS A 118 -13.63 15.31 -2.79
C LYS A 118 -12.11 15.17 -2.63
N ARG A 119 -11.39 15.45 -3.72
CA ARG A 119 -9.94 15.27 -3.81
C ARG A 119 -9.24 15.92 -2.62
N THR A 120 -8.43 15.13 -1.93
CA THR A 120 -7.55 15.55 -0.83
C THR A 120 -6.11 15.28 -1.26
N SER A 121 -5.20 16.22 -1.01
CA SER A 121 -3.77 16.01 -1.27
C SER A 121 -3.21 14.93 -0.36
N VAL A 122 -2.09 14.31 -0.73
CA VAL A 122 -1.39 13.33 0.11
C VAL A 122 -0.97 13.96 1.43
N LEU A 123 -0.48 15.20 1.40
CA LEU A 123 -0.15 15.96 2.61
C LEU A 123 -1.36 16.12 3.54
N ASP A 124 -2.51 16.53 3.02
CA ASP A 124 -3.69 16.75 3.86
C ASP A 124 -4.33 15.45 4.33
N ALA A 125 -4.27 14.40 3.50
CA ALA A 125 -4.66 13.05 3.90
C ALA A 125 -3.84 12.56 5.09
N SER A 126 -2.54 12.87 5.16
CA SER A 126 -1.68 12.49 6.29
C SER A 126 -2.10 13.12 7.63
N LYS A 127 -2.81 14.26 7.60
CA LYS A 127 -3.27 15.01 8.79
C LYS A 127 -4.63 14.53 9.31
N LEU A 128 -5.34 13.69 8.56
CA LEU A 128 -6.65 13.17 8.95
C LEU A 128 -6.54 12.12 10.06
N SER A 129 -7.58 12.02 10.89
CA SER A 129 -7.68 11.00 11.94
C SER A 129 -7.84 9.59 11.36
N GLN A 130 -7.43 8.57 12.11
CA GLN A 130 -7.69 7.17 11.79
C GLN A 130 -9.18 6.91 11.52
N GLU A 131 -9.48 5.94 10.65
CA GLU A 131 -10.83 5.54 10.21
C GLU A 131 -11.62 6.61 9.46
N THR A 132 -10.99 7.75 9.13
CA THR A 132 -11.60 8.77 8.27
C THR A 132 -11.53 8.32 6.82
N PHE A 133 -12.62 8.55 6.07
CA PHE A 133 -12.62 8.35 4.63
C PHE A 133 -11.91 9.50 3.91
N VAL A 134 -11.15 9.16 2.88
CA VAL A 134 -10.42 10.10 2.03
C VAL A 134 -10.54 9.72 0.57
N ASP A 135 -10.66 10.74 -0.29
CA ASP A 135 -10.55 10.59 -1.73
C ASP A 135 -9.19 11.16 -2.17
N VAL A 136 -8.35 10.35 -2.79
CA VAL A 136 -7.01 10.76 -3.24
C VAL A 136 -6.79 10.41 -4.70
N ILE A 137 -6.02 11.23 -5.40
CA ILE A 137 -5.49 10.95 -6.73
C ILE A 137 -3.98 11.07 -6.63
N GLY A 138 -3.25 10.04 -7.08
CA GLY A 138 -1.81 10.00 -6.96
C GLY A 138 -1.15 9.14 -8.03
N GLY A 139 0.06 9.51 -8.41
CA GLY A 139 0.95 8.69 -9.22
C GLY A 139 1.49 7.54 -8.39
N VAL A 140 1.50 6.33 -8.95
CA VAL A 140 2.07 5.16 -8.27
C VAL A 140 3.58 5.18 -8.40
N MET A 141 4.29 5.23 -7.28
CA MET A 141 5.74 5.18 -7.25
C MET A 141 6.25 3.75 -7.33
N TRP A 142 5.73 2.85 -6.49
CA TRP A 142 6.04 1.43 -6.51
C TRP A 142 4.82 0.63 -6.08
N ILE A 143 4.81 -0.65 -6.46
CA ILE A 143 3.88 -1.65 -5.96
C ILE A 143 4.69 -2.87 -5.50
N GLY A 144 4.32 -3.41 -4.35
CA GLY A 144 4.97 -4.58 -3.77
C GLY A 144 4.35 -5.88 -4.27
N GLN A 145 4.93 -6.99 -3.86
CA GLN A 145 4.40 -8.32 -4.16
C GLN A 145 3.07 -8.58 -3.44
N LYS A 146 2.29 -9.50 -4.00
CA LYS A 146 1.06 -10.02 -3.39
C LYS A 146 1.42 -10.84 -2.16
N ASN A 147 0.75 -10.56 -1.05
CA ASN A 147 0.95 -11.23 0.22
C ASN A 147 -0.38 -11.70 0.81
N ILE A 148 -0.32 -12.65 1.74
CA ILE A 148 -1.46 -13.07 2.54
C ILE A 148 -1.27 -12.56 3.96
N SER A 149 -2.30 -11.94 4.53
CA SER A 149 -2.30 -11.43 5.89
C SER A 149 -3.44 -12.04 6.70
N PRO A 150 -3.19 -12.50 7.94
CA PRO A 150 -4.26 -12.97 8.81
C PRO A 150 -5.13 -11.79 9.29
N LYS A 151 -6.44 -12.02 9.38
CA LYS A 151 -7.42 -11.17 10.08
C LYS A 151 -7.49 -11.59 11.54
N ASP A 152 -7.96 -10.66 12.39
CA ASP A 152 -8.29 -10.94 13.79
C ASP A 152 -9.34 -12.07 13.94
N SER A 153 -10.19 -12.25 12.92
CA SER A 153 -11.17 -13.34 12.86
C SER A 153 -10.59 -14.72 12.53
N GLY A 154 -9.26 -14.84 12.35
CA GLY A 154 -8.58 -16.07 11.91
C GLY A 154 -8.66 -16.35 10.41
N ALA A 155 -9.38 -15.53 9.64
CA ALA A 155 -9.45 -15.64 8.18
C ALA A 155 -8.19 -15.06 7.53
N PHE A 156 -7.84 -15.52 6.33
CA PHE A 156 -6.74 -14.95 5.55
C PHE A 156 -7.28 -13.95 4.51
N MET A 157 -6.62 -12.80 4.37
CA MET A 157 -6.89 -11.81 3.34
C MET A 157 -5.70 -11.64 2.42
N ARG A 158 -5.99 -11.41 1.15
CA ARG A 158 -4.95 -11.00 0.19
C ARG A 158 -4.65 -9.53 0.42
N ARG A 159 -3.38 -9.19 0.40
CA ARG A 159 -2.87 -7.86 0.70
C ARG A 159 -1.79 -7.49 -0.29
N ARG A 160 -1.82 -6.25 -0.77
CA ARG A 160 -0.77 -5.70 -1.62
C ARG A 160 -0.48 -4.26 -1.22
N MET A 161 0.79 -3.95 -1.01
CA MET A 161 1.23 -2.60 -0.66
C MET A 161 1.65 -1.85 -1.92
N LEU A 162 1.35 -0.56 -1.99
CA LEU A 162 1.90 0.34 -2.99
C LEU A 162 2.16 1.71 -2.35
N CYS A 163 2.88 2.58 -3.04
CA CYS A 163 3.12 3.94 -2.58
C CYS A 163 2.63 4.96 -3.60
N LEU A 164 1.83 5.91 -3.13
CA LEU A 164 1.28 7.01 -3.92
C LEU A 164 2.04 8.30 -3.64
N SER A 165 2.11 9.15 -4.65
CA SER A 165 2.65 10.51 -4.56
C SER A 165 1.80 11.48 -5.38
N ASP A 166 1.79 12.75 -5.01
CA ASP A 166 1.06 13.80 -5.74
C ASP A 166 1.84 15.12 -5.80
N GLU A 167 1.22 16.15 -6.38
CA GLU A 167 1.80 17.48 -6.54
C GLU A 167 2.12 18.22 -5.22
N SER A 168 1.71 17.68 -4.07
CA SER A 168 2.08 18.23 -2.76
C SER A 168 3.53 17.93 -2.39
N GLY A 169 4.26 17.13 -3.17
CA GLY A 169 5.62 16.70 -2.85
C GLY A 169 5.68 15.68 -1.72
N HIS A 170 4.55 15.04 -1.40
CA HIS A 170 4.46 14.01 -0.36
C HIS A 170 4.13 12.65 -0.97
N SER A 171 4.49 11.60 -0.25
CA SER A 171 4.12 10.24 -0.58
C SER A 171 3.53 9.49 0.61
N ILE A 172 2.64 8.54 0.34
CA ILE A 172 1.93 7.75 1.34
C ILE A 172 1.78 6.32 0.87
N ASP A 173 2.00 5.36 1.77
CA ASP A 173 1.73 3.97 1.50
C ASP A 173 0.22 3.72 1.50
N MET A 174 -0.18 2.87 0.56
CA MET A 174 -1.54 2.42 0.39
C MET A 174 -1.58 0.90 0.42
N CYS A 175 -2.56 0.36 1.13
CA CYS A 175 -2.77 -1.07 1.29
C CYS A 175 -4.04 -1.49 0.54
N LEU A 176 -3.87 -2.28 -0.51
CA LEU A 176 -4.95 -2.91 -1.25
C LEU A 176 -5.32 -4.24 -0.60
N TRP A 177 -6.61 -4.54 -0.53
CA TRP A 177 -7.13 -5.75 0.10
C TRP A 177 -8.00 -6.58 -0.85
N ASP A 178 -7.96 -7.90 -0.66
CA ASP A 178 -8.76 -8.90 -1.37
C ASP A 178 -8.70 -8.72 -2.89
N SER A 179 -9.85 -8.50 -3.55
CA SER A 179 -9.89 -8.34 -5.00
C SER A 179 -9.15 -7.10 -5.47
N LYS A 180 -9.07 -6.03 -4.66
CA LYS A 180 -8.31 -4.83 -5.04
C LYS A 180 -6.81 -5.11 -5.14
N ALA A 181 -6.30 -6.02 -4.31
CA ALA A 181 -4.91 -6.44 -4.36
C ALA A 181 -4.59 -7.30 -5.60
N GLU A 182 -5.59 -8.04 -6.11
CA GLU A 182 -5.45 -8.95 -7.24
C GLU A 182 -5.77 -8.27 -8.58
N ASP A 183 -6.91 -7.62 -8.71
CA ASP A 183 -7.41 -7.13 -9.99
C ASP A 183 -6.68 -5.81 -10.35
N GLU A 184 -7.07 -4.69 -9.75
CA GLU A 184 -6.44 -3.39 -10.00
C GLU A 184 -4.96 -3.39 -9.58
N GLY A 185 -4.62 -4.13 -8.51
CA GLY A 185 -3.24 -4.31 -8.07
C GLY A 185 -2.35 -5.02 -9.10
N SER A 186 -2.87 -5.93 -9.92
CA SER A 186 -2.07 -6.52 -11.03
C SER A 186 -1.99 -5.58 -12.22
N GLU A 187 -3.08 -4.87 -12.55
CA GLU A 187 -3.05 -3.89 -13.64
C GLU A 187 -2.00 -2.79 -13.41
N ILE A 188 -1.90 -2.30 -12.16
CA ILE A 188 -0.90 -1.31 -11.76
C ILE A 188 0.53 -1.86 -11.88
N GLU A 189 0.75 -3.10 -11.46
CA GLU A 189 2.05 -3.78 -11.60
C GLU A 189 2.44 -3.93 -13.07
N ASP A 190 1.54 -4.41 -13.91
CA ASP A 190 1.79 -4.61 -15.34
C ASP A 190 2.14 -3.28 -16.04
N LYS A 191 1.43 -2.20 -15.71
CA LYS A 191 1.73 -0.84 -16.22
C LYS A 191 3.11 -0.38 -15.78
N LEU A 192 3.43 -0.51 -14.49
CA LEU A 192 4.76 -0.16 -13.98
C LEU A 192 5.87 -0.98 -14.64
N GLY A 193 5.66 -2.29 -14.84
CA GLY A 193 6.60 -3.20 -15.50
C GLY A 193 6.85 -2.85 -16.97
N ARG A 194 5.88 -2.23 -17.65
CA ARG A 194 6.05 -1.65 -19.00
C ARG A 194 6.75 -0.28 -19.00
N GLY A 195 7.18 0.20 -17.84
CA GLY A 195 7.82 1.51 -17.67
C GLY A 195 6.83 2.67 -17.63
N GLU A 196 5.52 2.40 -17.61
CA GLU A 196 4.51 3.44 -17.48
C GLU A 196 4.50 4.03 -16.06
N ARG A 197 3.78 5.13 -15.89
CA ARG A 197 3.54 5.79 -14.60
C ARG A 197 2.03 5.87 -14.38
N PRO A 198 1.40 4.81 -13.86
CA PRO A 198 -0.04 4.80 -13.67
C PRO A 198 -0.43 5.82 -12.61
N ILE A 199 -1.52 6.54 -12.87
CA ILE A 199 -2.17 7.41 -11.89
C ILE A 199 -3.40 6.69 -11.41
N VAL A 200 -3.57 6.59 -10.10
CA VAL A 200 -4.76 5.97 -9.51
C VAL A 200 -5.63 7.01 -8.83
N CYS A 201 -6.94 6.78 -8.92
CA CYS A 201 -7.96 7.51 -8.20
C CYS A 201 -8.60 6.58 -7.18
N VAL A 202 -8.56 6.98 -5.92
CA VAL A 202 -9.17 6.26 -4.80
C VAL A 202 -10.32 7.10 -4.27
N LYS A 203 -11.53 6.53 -4.29
CA LYS A 203 -12.70 7.08 -3.60
C LYS A 203 -12.99 6.24 -2.35
N GLY A 204 -13.14 6.89 -1.21
CA GLY A 204 -13.45 6.22 0.05
C GLY A 204 -12.34 5.30 0.56
N GLY A 205 -11.08 5.68 0.36
CA GLY A 205 -9.97 5.05 1.10
C GLY A 205 -10.08 5.38 2.58
N ARG A 206 -9.62 4.51 3.47
CA ARG A 206 -9.64 4.76 4.92
C ARG A 206 -8.26 5.07 5.45
N ILE A 207 -8.12 6.14 6.21
CA ILE A 207 -6.87 6.47 6.90
C ILE A 207 -6.61 5.41 7.99
N SER A 208 -5.41 4.85 7.97
CA SER A 208 -4.91 3.92 8.98
C SER A 208 -3.63 4.46 9.60
N ASP A 209 -3.48 4.28 10.90
CA ASP A 209 -2.30 4.71 11.66
C ASP A 209 -1.32 3.54 11.93
N TYR A 210 -1.59 2.38 11.31
CA TYR A 210 -0.78 1.19 11.45
C TYR A 210 0.61 1.41 10.81
N ASN A 211 1.66 1.41 11.62
CA ASN A 211 3.04 1.73 11.23
C ASN A 211 3.20 3.14 10.60
N GLY A 212 2.41 4.11 11.05
CA GLY A 212 2.36 5.47 10.49
C GLY A 212 1.08 5.70 9.68
N LYS A 213 0.97 6.87 9.03
CA LYS A 213 -0.21 7.24 8.24
C LYS A 213 -0.22 6.52 6.91
N SER A 214 -1.22 5.70 6.65
CA SER A 214 -1.42 4.98 5.38
C SER A 214 -2.88 5.03 4.93
N ILE A 215 -3.13 4.66 3.67
CA ILE A 215 -4.49 4.56 3.12
C ILE A 215 -4.85 3.08 2.93
N SER A 216 -5.94 2.63 3.53
CA SER A 216 -6.49 1.29 3.36
C SER A 216 -7.60 1.30 2.31
N VAL A 217 -7.45 0.52 1.25
CA VAL A 217 -8.41 0.39 0.15
C VAL A 217 -9.07 -0.97 0.24
N THR A 218 -10.36 -0.96 0.60
CA THR A 218 -11.13 -2.18 0.88
C THR A 218 -12.23 -2.37 -0.15
N GLY A 219 -13.06 -3.41 0.01
CA GLY A 219 -14.21 -3.64 -0.86
C GLY A 219 -15.26 -2.52 -0.87
N GLY A 220 -15.27 -1.63 0.13
CA GLY A 220 -16.13 -0.43 0.15
C GLY A 220 -15.50 0.80 -0.51
N SER A 221 -14.25 0.70 -0.97
CA SER A 221 -13.54 1.75 -1.69
C SER A 221 -13.64 1.52 -3.20
N THR A 222 -13.60 2.59 -3.99
CA THR A 222 -13.46 2.51 -5.44
C THR A 222 -12.04 2.89 -5.83
N LEU A 223 -11.37 2.03 -6.60
CA LEU A 223 -10.03 2.25 -7.12
C LEU A 223 -10.15 2.23 -8.65
N LEU A 224 -9.72 3.31 -9.30
CA LEU A 224 -9.70 3.45 -10.75
C LEU A 224 -8.25 3.70 -11.19
N VAL A 225 -7.81 2.99 -12.22
CA VAL A 225 -6.46 3.12 -12.78
C VAL A 225 -6.55 3.94 -14.07
N ASP A 226 -5.82 5.04 -14.13
CA ASP A 226 -5.80 6.03 -15.22
C ASP A 226 -7.20 6.46 -15.71
N PRO A 227 -8.14 6.86 -14.82
CA PRO A 227 -9.45 7.30 -15.27
C PRO A 227 -9.36 8.65 -16.02
N GLU A 228 -10.28 8.86 -16.95
CA GLU A 228 -10.42 10.12 -17.70
C GLU A 228 -11.05 11.20 -16.81
N LEU A 229 -10.20 11.92 -16.06
CA LEU A 229 -10.58 13.03 -15.17
C LEU A 229 -9.62 14.20 -15.36
N GLU A 230 -10.12 15.43 -15.26
CA GLU A 230 -9.31 16.65 -15.35
C GLU A 230 -8.16 16.66 -14.33
N ASP A 231 -8.44 16.26 -13.09
CA ASP A 231 -7.44 16.14 -12.03
C ASP A 231 -6.32 15.14 -12.36
N VAL A 232 -6.64 14.06 -13.09
CA VAL A 232 -5.66 13.06 -13.53
C VAL A 232 -4.80 13.60 -14.66
N SER A 233 -5.39 14.31 -15.62
CA SER A 233 -4.63 15.01 -16.68
C SER A 233 -3.66 16.03 -16.08
N ARG A 234 -4.13 16.84 -15.13
CA ARG A 234 -3.30 17.83 -14.43
C ARG A 234 -2.14 17.18 -13.67
N LEU A 235 -2.41 16.09 -12.94
CA LEU A 235 -1.36 15.36 -12.23
C LEU A 235 -0.36 14.73 -13.20
N ARG A 236 -0.82 14.21 -14.35
CA ARG A 236 0.05 13.65 -15.39
C ARG A 236 1.02 14.69 -15.95
N GLU A 237 0.52 15.88 -16.27
CA GLU A 237 1.37 17.00 -16.72
C GLU A 237 2.42 17.37 -15.67
N TRP A 238 2.01 17.47 -14.41
CA TRP A 238 2.94 17.75 -13.31
C TRP A 238 3.99 16.64 -13.15
N MET A 239 3.61 15.36 -13.25
CA MET A 239 4.53 14.24 -13.16
C MET A 239 5.58 14.29 -14.25
N VAL A 240 5.19 14.57 -15.50
CA VAL A 240 6.14 14.71 -16.62
C VAL A 240 7.14 15.84 -16.37
N ALA A 241 6.68 16.97 -15.80
CA ALA A 241 7.52 18.14 -15.60
C ALA A 241 8.46 18.03 -14.38
N SER A 242 8.01 17.39 -13.29
CA SER A 242 8.64 17.56 -11.97
C SER A 242 8.92 16.27 -11.20
N TYR A 243 8.41 15.10 -11.64
CA TYR A 243 8.48 13.88 -10.83
C TYR A 243 9.92 13.46 -10.49
N ASP A 244 10.83 13.41 -11.48
CA ASP A 244 12.21 12.93 -11.27
C ASP A 244 13.11 13.91 -10.50
N THR A 245 12.71 15.18 -10.45
CA THR A 245 13.39 16.24 -9.68
C THR A 245 12.80 16.44 -8.30
N THR A 246 11.62 15.88 -8.02
CA THR A 246 10.93 16.05 -6.73
C THR A 246 11.47 15.05 -5.71
N SER A 247 11.99 15.55 -4.59
CA SER A 247 12.25 14.70 -3.42
C SER A 247 10.98 14.59 -2.58
N PHE A 248 10.34 13.42 -2.57
CA PHE A 248 9.07 13.25 -1.85
C PHE A 248 9.28 13.03 -0.35
N VAL A 249 8.49 13.72 0.47
CA VAL A 249 8.39 13.45 1.91
C VAL A 249 7.41 12.30 2.13
N HIS A 250 7.89 11.15 2.62
CA HIS A 250 7.07 9.97 2.88
C HIS A 250 6.45 10.02 4.28
N VAL A 251 5.13 9.92 4.35
CA VAL A 251 4.35 10.10 5.58
C VAL A 251 4.05 8.79 6.31
N THR A 252 4.17 7.63 5.66
CA THR A 252 3.94 6.33 6.29
C THR A 252 5.19 5.85 7.01
N ASN A 253 5.57 6.53 8.08
CA ASN A 253 6.41 6.06 9.21
C ASN A 253 6.67 7.27 10.11
N SER A 254 6.59 7.11 11.42
CA SER A 254 6.86 8.16 12.43
C SER A 254 8.31 8.68 12.47
N SER A 255 9.18 8.17 11.60
CA SER A 255 10.42 8.83 11.18
C SER A 255 10.22 9.18 9.72
N SER A 256 9.90 10.44 9.43
CA SER A 256 9.71 10.95 8.07
C SER A 256 10.87 10.45 7.19
N LYS A 257 10.58 9.62 6.20
CA LYS A 257 11.57 9.11 5.25
C LYS A 257 11.45 9.96 3.99
N ALA A 258 12.55 10.42 3.40
CA ALA A 258 12.44 10.99 2.06
C ALA A 258 12.45 9.83 1.05
N VAL A 259 11.37 9.60 0.32
CA VAL A 259 11.42 8.65 -0.80
C VAL A 259 11.82 9.46 -2.02
N ILE A 260 13.01 9.21 -2.53
CA ILE A 260 13.52 9.92 -3.70
C ILE A 260 13.06 9.16 -4.94
N SER A 261 12.29 9.85 -5.79
CA SER A 261 11.81 9.31 -7.05
C SER A 261 12.93 9.19 -8.08
N GLY A 262 12.73 8.25 -9.01
CA GLY A 262 13.69 7.97 -10.08
C GLY A 262 14.90 7.16 -9.63
N THR A 263 15.59 6.55 -10.61
CA THR A 263 16.89 5.93 -10.39
C THR A 263 17.94 7.04 -10.24
N LYS A 264 18.71 6.98 -9.16
CA LYS A 264 19.80 7.92 -8.89
C LYS A 264 21.15 7.23 -9.05
N ALA A 265 22.15 8.00 -9.45
CA ALA A 265 23.53 7.56 -9.41
C ALA A 265 24.07 7.54 -7.97
N VAL A 266 25.08 6.72 -7.71
CA VAL A 266 25.71 6.59 -6.39
C VAL A 266 26.29 7.93 -5.91
N SER A 267 26.88 8.72 -6.80
CA SER A 267 27.39 10.06 -6.46
C SER A 267 26.28 11.02 -6.03
N GLU A 268 25.11 10.94 -6.66
CA GLU A 268 23.96 11.78 -6.30
C GLU A 268 23.47 11.44 -4.89
N MET A 269 23.36 10.15 -4.58
CA MET A 269 23.01 9.66 -3.24
C MET A 269 23.99 10.14 -2.16
N LEU A 270 25.28 10.23 -2.47
CA LEU A 270 26.31 10.76 -1.58
C LEU A 270 26.29 12.29 -1.46
N SER A 271 25.90 13.00 -2.53
CA SER A 271 25.86 14.46 -2.59
C SER A 271 24.64 15.06 -1.88
N ILE A 272 23.60 14.26 -1.64
CA ILE A 272 22.40 14.73 -0.96
C ILE A 272 22.75 15.07 0.47
N ASN A 273 22.66 16.36 0.76
CA ASN A 273 23.02 16.96 2.03
C ASN A 273 21.95 16.60 3.07
N LEU A 274 21.99 15.37 3.58
CA LEU A 274 21.08 14.85 4.61
C LEU A 274 21.18 15.61 5.94
N LYS A 275 22.10 16.57 6.05
CA LYS A 275 22.29 17.43 7.23
C LYS A 275 21.14 18.41 7.48
N VAL A 276 20.25 18.64 6.50
CA VAL A 276 19.10 19.55 6.67
C VAL A 276 17.83 18.81 7.09
N SER A 277 17.83 17.47 7.14
CA SER A 277 16.61 16.73 7.40
C SER A 277 16.85 15.53 8.31
N GLU A 278 16.09 15.42 9.40
CA GLU A 278 16.02 14.28 10.32
C GLU A 278 15.51 12.98 9.65
N PHE A 279 15.59 12.88 8.31
CA PHE A 279 14.90 11.90 7.50
C PHE A 279 15.83 10.80 7.00
N SER A 280 15.31 9.58 7.00
CA SER A 280 16.01 8.43 6.41
C SER A 280 15.54 8.22 4.98
N ALA A 281 16.35 8.65 4.01
CA ALA A 281 15.95 8.61 2.61
C ALA A 281 16.03 7.20 2.01
N ILE A 282 15.15 6.85 1.07
CA ILE A 282 15.23 5.62 0.26
C ILE A 282 15.45 6.01 -1.20
N PHE A 283 16.49 5.43 -1.79
CA PHE A 283 16.95 5.64 -3.16
C PHE A 283 16.72 4.40 -4.00
N ARG A 284 16.47 4.57 -5.30
CA ARG A 284 16.64 3.50 -6.29
C ARG A 284 17.95 3.68 -7.01
N VAL A 285 18.75 2.63 -7.12
CA VAL A 285 20.05 2.66 -7.76
C VAL A 285 20.24 1.43 -8.63
N ILE A 286 20.84 1.61 -9.82
CA ILE A 286 21.26 0.52 -10.69
C ILE A 286 22.76 0.34 -10.54
N VAL A 287 23.18 -0.76 -9.92
CA VAL A 287 24.56 -0.97 -9.46
C VAL A 287 25.03 -2.40 -9.70
N SER A 288 26.34 -2.60 -9.82
CA SER A 288 26.98 -3.90 -9.69
C SER A 288 27.61 -4.07 -8.30
N VAL A 289 27.92 -5.31 -7.93
CA VAL A 289 28.62 -5.61 -6.68
C VAL A 289 30.12 -5.69 -6.93
N LYS A 290 30.88 -4.77 -6.32
CA LYS A 290 32.35 -4.74 -6.35
C LYS A 290 32.96 -5.82 -5.46
N GLU A 291 32.47 -5.86 -4.22
CA GLU A 291 33.08 -6.59 -3.12
C GLU A 291 31.98 -7.07 -2.16
N ILE A 292 32.21 -8.23 -1.54
CA ILE A 292 31.32 -8.85 -0.57
C ILE A 292 32.16 -9.19 0.65
N GLN A 293 31.74 -8.76 1.84
CA GLN A 293 32.40 -9.19 3.08
C GLN A 293 31.94 -10.60 3.44
N THR A 294 32.85 -11.57 3.34
CA THR A 294 32.53 -13.00 3.50
C THR A 294 32.77 -13.54 4.92
N GLY A 295 33.35 -12.77 5.83
CA GLY A 295 33.67 -13.23 7.20
C GLY A 295 32.48 -13.25 8.15
N ASP A 296 31.67 -12.18 8.16
CA ASP A 296 30.58 -11.97 9.13
C ASP A 296 29.24 -11.68 8.42
N PHE A 297 28.90 -12.44 7.38
CA PHE A 297 27.71 -12.16 6.56
C PHE A 297 26.38 -12.60 7.20
N TYR A 298 26.42 -13.23 8.38
CA TYR A 298 25.25 -13.67 9.11
C TYR A 298 25.41 -13.48 10.62
N TYR A 299 24.30 -13.58 11.33
CA TYR A 299 24.28 -13.55 12.79
C TYR A 299 23.23 -14.53 13.35
N PRO A 300 23.46 -15.08 14.55
CA PRO A 300 22.46 -15.90 15.24
C PRO A 300 21.34 -15.00 15.77
N ALA A 301 20.10 -15.37 15.48
CA ALA A 301 18.90 -14.59 15.79
C ALA A 301 17.89 -15.37 16.63
N CYS A 302 17.18 -14.65 17.50
CA CYS A 302 16.17 -15.22 18.39
C CYS A 302 14.94 -15.71 17.62
N MET A 303 14.54 -16.97 17.86
CA MET A 303 13.36 -17.59 17.25
C MET A 303 12.06 -17.40 18.04
N LYS A 304 12.11 -16.77 19.21
CA LYS A 304 10.94 -16.61 20.07
C LYS A 304 9.85 -15.78 19.38
N VAL A 305 8.60 -16.23 19.50
CA VAL A 305 7.43 -15.46 19.06
C VAL A 305 6.96 -14.60 20.23
N VAL A 306 6.94 -13.28 20.03
CA VAL A 306 6.48 -12.28 21.00
C VAL A 306 5.32 -11.51 20.36
N ASN A 307 4.16 -11.48 21.01
CA ASN A 307 2.95 -10.81 20.51
C ASN A 307 2.56 -11.22 19.08
N GLY A 308 2.65 -12.51 18.77
CA GLY A 308 2.31 -13.05 17.44
C GLY A 308 3.32 -12.76 16.33
N ARG A 309 4.51 -12.24 16.65
CA ARG A 309 5.60 -12.00 15.68
C ARG A 309 6.92 -12.62 16.13
N GLN A 310 7.70 -13.14 15.19
CA GLN A 310 9.05 -13.64 15.48
C GLN A 310 9.97 -12.48 15.88
N CYS A 311 10.75 -12.66 16.96
CA CYS A 311 11.65 -11.63 17.49
C CYS A 311 12.74 -11.23 16.49
N GLY A 312 13.53 -12.19 16.00
CA GLY A 312 14.55 -11.98 14.95
C GLY A 312 15.75 -11.11 15.36
N LYS A 313 15.87 -10.74 16.64
CA LYS A 313 16.99 -9.95 17.17
C LYS A 313 18.24 -10.80 17.36
N LYS A 314 19.41 -10.20 17.16
CA LYS A 314 20.71 -10.85 17.39
C LYS A 314 20.81 -11.33 18.83
N VAL A 315 21.26 -12.57 19.00
CA VAL A 315 21.51 -13.18 20.31
C VAL A 315 23.01 -13.29 20.58
N THR A 316 23.37 -13.40 21.85
CA THR A 316 24.74 -13.60 22.32
C THR A 316 24.88 -14.98 22.96
N GLN A 317 25.96 -15.69 22.64
CA GLN A 317 26.23 -16.99 23.23
C GLN A 317 26.74 -16.80 24.67
N VAL A 318 26.08 -17.44 25.63
CA VAL A 318 26.45 -17.38 27.06
C VAL A 318 27.11 -18.68 27.52
N SER A 319 26.73 -19.82 26.93
CA SER A 319 27.40 -21.11 27.08
C SER A 319 27.29 -21.94 25.79
N GLU A 320 27.90 -23.12 25.73
CA GLU A 320 27.94 -23.98 24.53
C GLU A 320 26.55 -24.21 23.91
N SER A 321 25.49 -24.27 24.72
CA SER A 321 24.12 -24.51 24.27
C SER A 321 23.11 -23.44 24.71
N MET A 322 23.56 -22.30 25.26
CA MET A 322 22.66 -21.21 25.65
C MET A 322 22.95 -19.91 24.90
N TRP A 323 21.87 -19.36 24.34
CA TRP A 323 21.85 -18.07 23.69
C TRP A 323 20.91 -17.13 24.44
N GLN A 324 21.39 -15.93 24.70
CA GLN A 324 20.61 -14.89 25.38
C GLN A 324 20.14 -13.83 24.39
N CYS A 325 18.85 -13.50 24.46
CA CYS A 325 18.25 -12.42 23.68
C CYS A 325 17.99 -11.21 24.57
N ASN A 326 18.78 -10.15 24.42
CA ASN A 326 18.59 -8.89 25.17
C ASN A 326 17.23 -8.22 24.91
N SER A 327 16.55 -8.54 23.80
CA SER A 327 15.23 -7.98 23.49
C SER A 327 14.07 -8.77 24.09
N CYS A 328 14.26 -10.06 24.38
CA CYS A 328 13.24 -10.91 24.98
C CYS A 328 13.48 -11.18 26.47
N ASP A 329 14.63 -10.74 26.99
CA ASP A 329 15.14 -10.96 28.34
C ASP A 329 14.95 -12.42 28.78
N SER A 330 15.32 -13.35 27.88
CA SER A 330 15.14 -14.78 28.09
C SER A 330 16.21 -15.58 27.38
N ASP A 331 16.62 -16.67 28.02
CA ASP A 331 17.48 -17.68 27.42
C ASP A 331 16.68 -18.48 26.39
N SER A 332 17.16 -18.51 25.16
CA SER A 332 16.60 -19.31 24.07
C SER A 332 17.55 -20.45 23.75
N GLY A 333 17.05 -21.68 23.74
CA GLY A 333 17.80 -22.84 23.23
C GLY A 333 17.93 -22.82 21.71
N ASP A 334 16.90 -22.32 21.00
CA ASP A 334 16.84 -22.36 19.53
C ASP A 334 17.18 -21.01 18.89
N ILE A 335 18.09 -21.06 17.91
CA ILE A 335 18.51 -19.91 17.10
C ILE A 335 18.26 -20.16 15.62
N GLN A 336 18.12 -19.06 14.88
CA GLN A 336 18.12 -19.07 13.42
C GLN A 336 19.25 -18.17 12.91
N LEU A 337 20.00 -18.62 11.90
CA LEU A 337 20.96 -17.76 11.22
C LEU A 337 20.22 -16.82 10.26
N LYS A 338 20.47 -15.51 10.41
CA LYS A 338 19.93 -14.46 9.54
C LYS A 338 21.06 -13.68 8.89
N TYR A 339 20.85 -13.18 7.67
CA TYR A 339 21.87 -12.39 6.99
C TYR A 339 22.10 -11.00 7.60
N ALA A 340 23.37 -10.59 7.58
CA ALA A 340 23.84 -9.22 7.62
C ALA A 340 24.93 -9.10 6.54
N LEU A 341 24.53 -9.14 5.27
CA LEU A 341 25.44 -9.21 4.13
C LEU A 341 25.95 -7.80 3.79
N HIS A 342 27.25 -7.58 3.98
CA HIS A 342 27.90 -6.31 3.64
C HIS A 342 28.40 -6.35 2.19
N LEU A 343 27.91 -5.42 1.38
CA LEU A 343 28.20 -5.32 -0.05
C LEU A 343 28.80 -3.95 -0.38
N CYS A 344 29.90 -3.94 -1.11
CA CYS A 344 30.36 -2.74 -1.81
C CYS A 344 29.66 -2.69 -3.17
N ILE A 345 28.69 -1.79 -3.32
CA ILE A 345 27.94 -1.60 -4.57
C ILE A 345 28.47 -0.38 -5.31
N LEU A 346 28.52 -0.45 -6.64
CA LEU A 346 29.12 0.58 -7.49
C LEU A 346 28.32 0.85 -8.76
N ASP A 347 28.45 2.07 -9.27
CA ASP A 347 28.10 2.44 -10.63
C ASP A 347 29.25 3.25 -11.26
N SER A 348 29.01 3.86 -12.43
CA SER A 348 30.00 4.68 -13.13
C SER A 348 30.39 5.97 -12.37
N THR A 349 29.65 6.35 -11.33
CA THR A 349 29.81 7.60 -10.58
C THR A 349 30.46 7.43 -9.21
N GLY A 350 30.44 6.22 -8.65
CA GLY A 350 31.06 5.94 -7.36
C GLY A 350 30.75 4.56 -6.80
N HIS A 351 31.11 4.37 -5.53
CA HIS A 351 30.80 3.15 -4.78
C HIS A 351 30.44 3.48 -3.34
N ILE A 352 29.63 2.63 -2.72
CA ILE A 352 29.29 2.70 -1.30
C ILE A 352 29.28 1.31 -0.67
N TRP A 353 29.46 1.25 0.65
CA TRP A 353 29.19 0.05 1.44
C TRP A 353 27.76 0.09 1.98
N ALA A 354 27.00 -0.97 1.69
CA ALA A 354 25.63 -1.13 2.16
C ALA A 354 25.43 -2.51 2.81
N VAL A 355 24.45 -2.60 3.71
CA VAL A 355 24.11 -3.85 4.40
C VAL A 355 22.75 -4.35 3.92
N ALA A 356 22.69 -5.58 3.42
CA ALA A 356 21.44 -6.30 3.17
C ALA A 356 21.15 -7.21 4.37
N PHE A 357 20.04 -6.97 5.06
CA PHE A 357 19.55 -7.86 6.11
C PHE A 357 18.69 -8.98 5.52
N ASP A 358 18.40 -9.99 6.35
CA ASP A 358 17.74 -11.26 6.01
C ASP A 358 16.90 -11.27 4.73
N ASP A 359 15.77 -10.56 4.68
CA ASP A 359 14.86 -10.60 3.51
C ASP A 359 15.55 -10.17 2.21
N ALA A 360 16.18 -8.99 2.18
CA ALA A 360 16.87 -8.47 1.01
C ALA A 360 18.09 -9.32 0.63
N ALA A 361 18.82 -9.85 1.61
CA ALA A 361 19.96 -10.72 1.33
C ALA A 361 19.53 -12.09 0.79
N ASN A 362 18.42 -12.67 1.26
CA ASN A 362 17.86 -13.89 0.69
C ASN A 362 17.49 -13.69 -0.79
N GLU A 363 16.95 -12.53 -1.17
CA GLU A 363 16.68 -12.20 -2.58
C GLU A 363 17.97 -12.08 -3.41
N ILE A 364 19.03 -11.45 -2.88
CA ILE A 364 20.31 -11.28 -3.58
C ILE A 364 21.04 -12.61 -3.76
N VAL A 365 21.12 -13.41 -2.69
CA VAL A 365 21.88 -14.67 -2.65
C VAL A 365 21.08 -15.82 -3.28
N GLY A 366 19.75 -15.83 -3.10
CA GLY A 366 18.85 -16.88 -3.58
C GLY A 366 18.78 -18.11 -2.66
N MET A 367 19.27 -18.04 -1.43
CA MET A 367 19.14 -19.11 -0.43
C MET A 367 19.22 -18.59 1.01
N PRO A 368 18.79 -19.39 2.01
CA PRO A 368 18.91 -19.04 3.43
C PRO A 368 20.34 -18.95 3.95
N ALA A 369 20.57 -18.07 4.92
CA ALA A 369 21.88 -17.82 5.54
C ALA A 369 22.53 -19.09 6.09
N CYS A 370 21.76 -19.98 6.70
CA CYS A 370 22.27 -21.26 7.21
C CYS A 370 22.85 -22.16 6.12
N LYS A 371 22.27 -22.17 4.92
CA LYS A 371 22.79 -22.97 3.80
C LYS A 371 24.10 -22.39 3.27
N LEU A 372 24.17 -21.05 3.15
CA LEU A 372 25.39 -20.39 2.69
C LEU A 372 26.53 -20.53 3.72
N ALA A 373 26.22 -20.47 5.02
CA ALA A 373 27.18 -20.72 6.09
C ALA A 373 27.74 -22.15 6.03
N ALA A 374 26.88 -23.15 5.88
CA ALA A 374 27.34 -24.54 5.72
C ALA A 374 28.24 -24.72 4.49
N LEU A 375 27.92 -24.08 3.36
CA LEU A 375 28.79 -24.10 2.18
C LEU A 375 30.16 -23.48 2.45
N GLN A 376 30.25 -22.43 3.28
CA GLN A 376 31.53 -21.81 3.58
C GLN A 376 32.51 -22.78 4.29
N ASP A 377 31.97 -23.65 5.14
CA ASP A 377 32.75 -24.61 5.92
C ASP A 377 32.97 -25.93 5.14
N ASP A 378 31.93 -26.43 4.46
CA ASP A 378 31.90 -27.77 3.86
C ASP A 378 32.28 -27.79 2.37
N ASP A 379 31.98 -26.73 1.61
CA ASP A 379 32.22 -26.62 0.16
C ASP A 379 32.54 -25.18 -0.25
N TYR A 380 33.77 -24.77 0.03
CA TYR A 380 34.25 -23.44 -0.30
C TYR A 380 34.17 -23.12 -1.81
N THR A 381 34.23 -24.13 -2.68
CA THR A 381 34.12 -23.93 -4.13
C THR A 381 32.70 -23.51 -4.50
N GLY A 382 31.70 -24.20 -3.96
CA GLY A 382 30.29 -23.82 -4.10
C GLY A 382 30.00 -22.43 -3.51
N PHE A 383 30.55 -22.14 -2.32
CA PHE A 383 30.46 -20.80 -1.71
C PHE A 383 31.05 -19.72 -2.63
N SER A 384 32.26 -19.93 -3.15
CA SER A 384 32.95 -18.97 -4.04
C SER A 384 32.16 -18.72 -5.32
N ALA A 385 31.59 -19.77 -5.93
CA ALA A 385 30.77 -19.65 -7.13
C ALA A 385 29.51 -18.80 -6.92
N ILE A 386 28.88 -18.89 -5.74
CA ILE A 386 27.74 -18.02 -5.38
C ILE A 386 28.18 -16.57 -5.28
N MET A 387 29.32 -16.31 -4.62
CA MET A 387 29.86 -14.96 -4.49
C MET A 387 30.22 -14.35 -5.85
N ASP A 388 30.77 -15.14 -6.78
CA ASP A 388 31.04 -14.72 -8.16
C ASP A 388 29.75 -14.44 -8.95
N SER A 389 28.72 -15.26 -8.76
CA SER A 389 27.40 -15.06 -9.37
C SER A 389 26.75 -13.75 -8.93
N ILE A 390 26.91 -13.38 -7.65
CA ILE A 390 26.45 -12.09 -7.13
C ILE A 390 27.23 -10.94 -7.77
N ARG A 391 28.56 -11.03 -7.84
CA ARG A 391 29.42 -10.01 -8.48
C ARG A 391 29.12 -9.80 -9.97
N SER A 392 28.68 -10.84 -10.67
CA SER A 392 28.47 -10.84 -12.12
C SER A 392 27.13 -10.25 -12.57
N LYS A 393 26.32 -9.72 -11.65
CA LYS A 393 24.98 -9.20 -11.92
C LYS A 393 24.89 -7.70 -11.71
N MET A 394 24.02 -7.08 -12.50
CA MET A 394 23.50 -5.74 -12.23
C MET A 394 22.23 -5.88 -11.40
N TYR A 395 22.09 -5.02 -10.40
CA TYR A 395 20.95 -4.98 -9.51
C TYR A 395 20.27 -3.62 -9.56
N ASN A 396 18.95 -3.61 -9.60
CA ASN A 396 18.15 -2.45 -9.27
C ASN A 396 17.74 -2.55 -7.80
N LEU A 397 18.37 -1.73 -6.94
CA LEU A 397 18.27 -1.82 -5.49
C LEU A 397 17.54 -0.63 -4.89
N LYS A 398 16.72 -0.90 -3.87
CA LYS A 398 16.22 0.12 -2.94
C LYS A 398 17.22 0.25 -1.79
N VAL A 399 17.87 1.41 -1.69
CA VAL A 399 18.90 1.69 -0.68
C VAL A 399 18.41 2.78 0.27
N ARG A 400 18.25 2.41 1.53
CA ARG A 400 17.94 3.34 2.62
C ARG A 400 19.22 3.94 3.19
N CYS A 401 19.29 5.27 3.23
CA CYS A 401 20.35 6.01 3.88
C CYS A 401 19.90 6.52 5.25
N LYS A 402 20.78 6.44 6.25
CA LYS A 402 20.54 6.93 7.61
C LYS A 402 21.82 7.53 8.18
N LEU A 403 21.71 8.71 8.79
CA LEU A 403 22.77 9.29 9.60
C LEU A 403 22.78 8.60 10.97
N GLU A 404 23.92 8.04 11.39
CA GLU A 404 24.11 7.53 12.74
C GLU A 404 25.23 8.27 13.44
N SER A 405 24.93 8.82 14.61
CA SER A 405 25.90 9.45 15.49
C SER A 405 26.49 8.37 16.40
N TYR A 406 27.79 8.12 16.27
CA TYR A 406 28.53 7.22 17.17
C TYR A 406 29.73 7.98 17.73
N ARG A 407 29.77 8.14 19.07
CA ARG A 407 30.85 8.85 19.79
C ARG A 407 31.18 10.21 19.16
N ASP A 408 30.16 11.06 19.00
CA ASP A 408 30.24 12.42 18.43
C ASP A 408 30.71 12.52 16.96
N THR A 409 30.78 11.39 16.24
CA THR A 409 30.96 11.37 14.78
C THR A 409 29.70 10.90 14.09
N GLU A 410 29.19 11.72 13.17
CA GLU A 410 28.07 11.37 12.31
C GLU A 410 28.59 10.65 11.06
N LYS A 411 28.08 9.43 10.82
CA LYS A 411 28.38 8.68 9.59
C LYS A 411 27.11 8.26 8.91
N LEU A 412 27.09 8.39 7.58
CA LEU A 412 26.04 7.81 6.76
C LEU A 412 26.20 6.30 6.71
N LYS A 413 25.11 5.58 6.97
CA LYS A 413 24.99 4.15 6.74
C LYS A 413 23.94 3.88 5.67
N PHE A 414 24.23 2.90 4.83
CA PHE A 414 23.38 2.48 3.74
C PHE A 414 22.88 1.07 4.00
N PHE A 415 21.58 0.86 3.77
CA PHE A 415 20.91 -0.40 3.99
C PHE A 415 20.13 -0.78 2.73
N ILE A 416 20.40 -1.95 2.17
CA ILE A 416 19.60 -2.47 1.06
C ILE A 416 18.31 -3.02 1.67
N VAL A 417 17.18 -2.43 1.30
CA VAL A 417 15.86 -2.79 1.84
C VAL A 417 15.05 -3.68 0.91
N GLY A 418 15.51 -3.89 -0.32
CA GLY A 418 14.91 -4.82 -1.28
C GLY A 418 15.41 -4.59 -2.71
N LEU A 419 15.08 -5.51 -3.61
CA LEU A 419 15.26 -5.33 -5.04
C LEU A 419 14.03 -4.64 -5.65
N ASP A 420 14.23 -3.97 -6.78
CA ASP A 420 13.17 -3.40 -7.61
C ASP A 420 13.21 -4.13 -8.95
N THR A 421 12.35 -5.14 -9.11
CA THR A 421 12.30 -6.02 -10.29
C THR A 421 11.74 -5.34 -11.51
#